data_AF-A0A498NBT4-F1
#
_entry.id   AF-A0A498NBT4-F1
#
_cell.length_a   1.000
_cell.length_b   1.000
_cell.length_c   1.000
_cell.angle_alpha   90.00
_cell.angle_beta   90.00
_cell.angle_gamma   90.00
#
_symmetry.space_group_name_H-M   'P 1'
#
loop_
_entity.id
_entity.type
_entity.pdbx_description
1 polymer ?
#
loop_
_entity_poly.entity_id
_entity_poly.type
_entity_poly.pdbx_seq_one_letter_code
_entity_poly.pdbx_strand_id
1 'polypeptide(L)'
;MWLLNQCQCAGESIDQYVAALRELAATCKFGAMENEMIRNQLVEKTNSARIRERLLLEVPLDLKKAVTIARHIETATVEAKAMIASSDYGTPLGTIPII
;
A
#
# COMPACT_ATOMS: atom_id res chain seq x y z
N MET A 1 -24.89 -0.37 -4.79
CA MET A 1 -23.91 -0.75 -5.84
C MET A 1 -22.78 -1.49 -5.15
N TRP A 2 -22.66 -2.81 -5.34
CA TRP A 2 -21.82 -3.73 -4.54
C TRP A 2 -20.30 -3.49 -4.61
N LEU A 3 -19.89 -2.57 -5.47
CA LEU A 3 -18.51 -2.42 -5.91
C LEU A 3 -17.64 -1.53 -5.02
N LEU A 4 -18.26 -0.77 -4.12
CA LEU A 4 -17.57 0.20 -3.24
C LEU A 4 -17.17 -0.38 -1.87
N ASN A 5 -17.42 -1.67 -1.62
CA ASN A 5 -17.14 -2.30 -0.32
C ASN A 5 -15.88 -3.17 -0.30
N GLN A 6 -15.12 -3.26 -1.39
CA GLN A 6 -13.85 -3.98 -1.36
C GLN A 6 -12.76 -3.13 -0.69
N CYS A 7 -12.33 -3.56 0.49
CA CYS A 7 -11.17 -3.03 1.19
C CYS A 7 -9.93 -3.87 0.89
N GLN A 8 -8.76 -3.25 0.97
CA GLN A 8 -7.49 -3.98 0.86
C GLN A 8 -7.39 -5.00 2.01
N CYS A 9 -7.15 -6.27 1.68
CA CYS A 9 -7.02 -7.32 2.67
C CYS A 9 -5.72 -7.18 3.49
N ALA A 10 -5.67 -7.82 4.66
CA ALA A 10 -4.46 -7.87 5.45
C ALA A 10 -3.36 -8.64 4.69
N GLY A 11 -2.21 -8.00 4.47
CA GLY A 11 -1.09 -8.59 3.73
C GLY A 11 -1.22 -8.58 2.20
N GLU A 12 -2.34 -8.11 1.66
CA GLU A 12 -2.51 -7.93 0.21
C GLU A 12 -1.66 -6.75 -0.29
N SER A 13 -0.92 -6.96 -1.37
CA SER A 13 -0.11 -5.88 -1.96
C SER A 13 -0.97 -4.88 -2.71
N ILE A 14 -0.43 -3.67 -2.94
CA ILE A 14 -1.12 -2.66 -3.75
C ILE A 14 -1.46 -3.17 -5.15
N ASP A 15 -0.56 -3.90 -5.80
CA ASP A 15 -0.80 -4.40 -7.16
C ASP A 15 -1.89 -5.49 -7.17
N GLN A 16 -1.95 -6.37 -6.15
CA GLN A 16 -3.04 -7.35 -5.99
C GLN A 16 -4.39 -6.66 -5.76
N TYR A 17 -4.40 -5.68 -4.86
CA TYR A 17 -5.62 -4.94 -4.54
C TYR A 17 -6.18 -4.21 -5.77
N VAL A 18 -5.32 -3.54 -6.54
CA VAL A 18 -5.71 -2.85 -7.77
C VAL A 18 -6.19 -3.82 -8.85
N ALA A 19 -5.58 -5.01 -8.96
CA ALA A 19 -6.04 -6.04 -9.89
C ALA A 19 -7.46 -6.53 -9.54
N ALA A 20 -7.71 -6.83 -8.26
CA ALA A 20 -9.04 -7.22 -7.80
C ALA A 20 -10.10 -6.11 -8.04
N LEU A 21 -9.73 -4.84 -7.83
CA LEU A 21 -10.60 -3.71 -8.15
C LEU A 21 -10.92 -3.61 -9.64
N ARG A 22 -9.96 -3.91 -10.54
CA ARG A 22 -10.19 -3.93 -11.98
C ARG A 22 -11.14 -5.05 -12.39
N GLU A 23 -10.95 -6.25 -11.87
CA GLU A 23 -11.86 -7.37 -12.13
C GLU A 23 -13.28 -7.04 -11.69
N LEU A 24 -13.43 -6.45 -10.51
CA LEU A 24 -14.72 -6.03 -10.01
C LEU A 24 -15.31 -4.93 -10.92
N ALA A 25 -14.54 -3.90 -11.25
CA ALA A 25 -15.00 -2.77 -12.06
C ALA A 25 -15.45 -3.20 -13.48
N ALA A 26 -14.79 -4.23 -14.05
CA ALA A 26 -15.19 -4.82 -15.32
C ALA A 26 -16.62 -5.39 -15.28
N THR A 27 -17.08 -5.90 -14.14
CA THR A 27 -18.44 -6.43 -13.98
C THR A 27 -19.53 -5.35 -13.91
N CYS A 28 -19.15 -4.11 -13.58
CA CYS A 28 -20.11 -3.01 -13.36
C CYS A 28 -20.28 -2.04 -14.53
N LYS A 29 -19.61 -2.26 -15.67
CA LYS A 29 -19.78 -1.45 -16.90
C LYS A 29 -19.58 0.06 -16.69
N PHE A 30 -18.60 0.47 -15.87
CA PHE A 30 -18.32 1.90 -15.64
C PHE A 30 -17.79 2.64 -16.88
N GLY A 31 -17.32 1.91 -17.90
CA GLY A 31 -16.77 2.50 -19.12
C GLY A 31 -15.63 3.47 -18.79
N ALA A 32 -15.76 4.73 -19.22
CA ALA A 32 -14.72 5.74 -19.04
C ALA A 32 -14.42 6.09 -17.56
N MET A 33 -15.34 5.81 -16.63
CA MET A 33 -15.18 6.11 -15.21
C MET A 33 -14.42 5.03 -14.42
N GLU A 34 -14.10 3.89 -15.05
CA GLU A 34 -13.44 2.77 -14.37
C GLU A 34 -12.18 3.21 -13.61
N ASN A 35 -11.30 3.96 -14.28
CA ASN A 35 -10.05 4.41 -13.67
C ASN A 35 -10.28 5.39 -12.51
N GLU A 36 -11.32 6.21 -12.59
CA GLU A 36 -11.68 7.15 -11.54
C GLU A 36 -12.20 6.43 -10.30
N MET A 37 -13.06 5.42 -10.50
CA MET A 37 -13.62 4.61 -9.43
C MET A 37 -12.54 3.82 -8.70
N ILE A 38 -11.62 3.18 -9.44
CA ILE A 38 -10.51 2.44 -8.83
C ILE A 38 -9.60 3.39 -8.05
N ARG A 39 -9.31 4.57 -8.60
CA ARG A 39 -8.50 5.59 -7.91
C ARG A 39 -9.16 6.01 -6.61
N ASN A 40 -10.46 6.33 -6.64
CA ASN A 40 -11.19 6.76 -5.44
C ASN A 40 -11.20 5.64 -4.39
N GLN A 41 -11.42 4.39 -4.80
CA GLN A 41 -11.39 3.25 -3.92
C GLN A 41 -10.00 3.02 -3.30
N LEU A 42 -8.93 3.18 -4.08
CA LEU A 42 -7.55 3.09 -3.59
C LEU A 42 -7.27 4.13 -2.50
N VAL A 43 -7.75 5.36 -2.66
CA VAL A 43 -7.61 6.43 -1.66
C VAL A 43 -8.41 6.10 -0.40
N GLU A 44 -9.69 5.75 -0.55
CA GLU A 44 -10.59 5.55 0.58
C GLU A 44 -10.31 4.29 1.39
N LYS A 45 -9.91 3.19 0.73
CA LYS A 45 -9.96 1.84 1.30
C LYS A 45 -8.62 1.09 1.33
N THR A 46 -7.50 1.76 1.01
CA THR A 46 -6.18 1.21 1.31
C THR A 46 -6.01 1.01 2.82
N ASN A 47 -5.28 -0.04 3.21
CA ASN A 47 -4.94 -0.33 4.61
C ASN A 47 -3.85 0.61 5.16
N SER A 48 -3.15 1.36 4.31
CA SER A 48 -2.02 2.20 4.68
C SER A 48 -2.43 3.67 4.78
N ALA A 49 -2.46 4.19 6.02
CA ALA A 49 -2.70 5.60 6.27
C ALA A 49 -1.69 6.51 5.55
N ARG A 50 -0.41 6.08 5.49
CA ARG A 50 0.65 6.82 4.78
C ARG A 50 0.39 6.91 3.27
N ILE A 51 -0.08 5.82 2.65
CA ILE A 51 -0.46 5.86 1.24
C ILE A 51 -1.64 6.82 1.05
N ARG A 52 -2.69 6.68 1.87
CA ARG A 52 -3.88 7.54 1.81
C ARG A 52 -3.53 9.02 1.90
N GLU A 53 -2.76 9.43 2.91
CA GLU A 53 -2.32 10.82 3.10
C GLU A 53 -1.55 11.34 1.90
N ARG A 54 -0.60 10.56 1.37
CA ARG A 54 0.20 10.98 0.22
C ARG A 54 -0.64 11.13 -1.05
N LEU A 55 -1.63 10.26 -1.27
CA LEU A 55 -2.52 10.38 -2.42
C LEU A 55 -3.44 11.60 -2.31
N LEU A 56 -3.94 11.93 -1.12
CA LEU A 56 -4.80 13.11 -0.91
C LEU A 56 -4.09 14.45 -1.16
N LEU A 57 -2.76 14.48 -1.06
CA LEU A 57 -1.95 15.68 -1.33
C LEU A 57 -1.66 15.91 -2.82
N GLU A 58 -1.85 14.91 -3.68
CA GLU A 58 -1.51 15.00 -5.10
C GLU A 58 -2.67 15.55 -5.92
N VAL A 59 -2.43 16.68 -6.60
CA VAL A 59 -3.41 17.30 -7.50
C VAL A 59 -2.68 17.80 -8.77
N PRO A 60 -2.98 17.28 -9.98
CA PRO A 60 -3.98 16.25 -10.28
C PRO A 60 -3.47 14.81 -10.09
N LEU A 61 -4.36 13.96 -9.55
CA LEU A 61 -4.12 12.53 -9.35
C LEU A 61 -4.89 11.67 -10.37
N ASP A 62 -4.16 10.94 -11.21
CA ASP A 62 -4.70 9.88 -12.05
C ASP A 62 -4.41 8.49 -11.45
N LEU A 63 -5.07 7.45 -11.95
CA LEU A 63 -4.90 6.09 -11.43
C LEU A 63 -3.45 5.59 -11.55
N LYS A 64 -2.76 5.89 -12.66
CA LYS A 64 -1.41 5.41 -12.89
C LYS A 64 -0.45 5.99 -11.85
N LYS A 65 -0.53 7.30 -11.60
CA LYS A 65 0.22 8.00 -10.55
C LYS A 65 -0.11 7.45 -9.17
N ALA A 66 -1.39 7.24 -8.87
CA ALA A 66 -1.82 6.73 -7.57
C ALA A 66 -1.20 5.36 -7.26
N VAL A 67 -1.25 4.44 -8.23
CA VAL A 67 -0.64 3.11 -8.10
C VAL A 67 0.88 3.20 -7.93
N THR A 68 1.56 4.04 -8.72
CA THR A 68 3.02 4.22 -8.60
C THR A 68 3.42 4.74 -7.22
N ILE A 69 2.74 5.77 -6.70
CA ILE A 69 3.01 6.34 -5.38
C ILE A 69 2.77 5.29 -4.29
N ALA A 70 1.63 4.59 -4.35
CA ALA A 70 1.27 3.55 -3.40
C ALA A 70 2.32 2.43 -3.37
N ARG A 71 2.77 1.95 -4.54
CA ARG A 71 3.83 0.94 -4.66
C ARG A 71 5.16 1.42 -4.08
N HIS A 72 5.59 2.64 -4.41
CA HIS A 72 6.84 3.18 -3.86
C HIS A 72 6.81 3.27 -2.33
N ILE A 73 5.67 3.67 -1.75
CA ILE A 73 5.52 3.73 -0.30
C ILE A 73 5.54 2.32 0.30
N GLU A 74 4.83 1.36 -0.30
CA GLU A 74 4.84 -0.05 0.12
C GLU A 74 6.27 -0.60 0.14
N THR A 75 7.00 -0.51 -0.98
CA THR A 75 8.40 -0.94 -1.08
C THR A 75 9.29 -0.25 -0.06
N ALA A 76 9.23 1.09 0.06
CA ALA A 76 10.03 1.83 1.02
C ALA A 76 9.73 1.43 2.47
N THR A 77 8.47 1.10 2.80
CA THR A 77 8.14 0.61 4.15
C THR A 77 8.66 -0.79 4.43
N VAL A 78 8.72 -1.67 3.43
CA VAL A 78 9.30 -3.02 3.56
C VAL A 78 10.82 -2.91 3.73
N GLU A 79 11.48 -2.13 2.88
CA GLU A 79 12.94 -1.94 2.93
C GLU A 79 13.38 -1.27 4.24
N ALA A 80 12.69 -0.21 4.68
CA ALA A 80 13.01 0.45 5.95
C ALA A 80 12.89 -0.50 7.15
N LYS A 81 11.91 -1.41 7.16
CA LYS A 81 11.79 -2.44 8.21
C LYS A 81 12.95 -3.43 8.17
N ALA A 82 13.39 -3.83 6.98
CA ALA A 82 14.54 -4.73 6.82
C ALA A 82 15.85 -4.09 7.34
N MET A 83 16.03 -2.78 7.13
CA MET A 83 17.19 -2.04 7.65
C MET A 83 17.24 -1.96 9.18
N ILE A 84 16.09 -1.91 9.85
CA ILE A 84 16.02 -1.92 11.32
C ILE A 84 16.32 -3.32 11.86
N ALA A 85 15.77 -4.36 11.23
CA ALA A 85 15.98 -5.75 11.66
C ALA A 85 17.45 -6.21 11.54
N SER A 86 18.23 -5.65 10.61
CA SER A 86 19.66 -5.98 10.47
C SER A 86 20.57 -5.28 11.49
N SER A 87 20.04 -4.30 12.25
CA SER A 87 20.81 -3.54 13.25
C SER A 87 20.81 -4.14 14.65
N ASP A 88 20.06 -5.22 14.88
CA ASP A 88 19.97 -5.91 16.18
C ASP A 88 21.02 -7.03 16.32
N TYR A 89 22.29 -6.67 16.15
CA TYR A 89 23.40 -7.47 16.69
C TYR A 89 23.73 -6.98 18.08
N GLY A 90 22.82 -7.24 19.03
CA GLY A 90 23.11 -7.24 20.45
C GLY A 90 24.14 -8.33 20.75
N THR A 91 25.42 -7.99 20.61
CA THR A 91 26.48 -8.76 21.25
C THR A 91 26.27 -8.67 22.76
N PRO A 92 26.15 -9.78 23.50
CA PRO A 92 26.33 -9.73 24.94
C PRO A 92 27.83 -9.57 25.20
N LEU A 93 28.30 -8.32 25.16
CA LEU A 93 29.60 -7.96 25.73
C LEU A 93 29.44 -7.85 27.24
N GLY A 94 29.87 -8.89 27.97
CA GLY A 94 30.20 -8.71 29.38
C GLY A 94 29.86 -9.86 30.31
N THR A 95 30.57 -10.99 30.17
CA THR A 95 31.03 -11.73 31.36
C THR A 95 32.43 -12.24 31.08
N ILE A 96 33.42 -11.39 31.33
CA ILE A 96 34.77 -11.86 31.65
C ILE A 96 34.68 -12.33 33.11
N PRO A 97 34.93 -13.60 33.43
CA PRO A 97 34.96 -14.03 34.82
C PRO A 97 36.14 -13.34 35.50
N ILE A 98 35.85 -12.57 36.55
CA ILE A 98 36.88 -12.14 37.51
C ILE A 98 37.19 -13.36 38.36
N ILE A 99 38.40 -13.90 38.14
CA ILE A 99 39.27 -14.70 39.02
C ILE A 99 38.57 -15.65 39.99
#